data_AF-A0A950T6U7-F1
#
_entry.id   AF-A0A950T6U7-F1
#
_cell.length_a   1.000
_cell.length_b   1.000
_cell.length_c   1.000
_cell.angle_alpha   90.00
_cell.angle_beta   90.00
_cell.angle_gamma   90.00
#
_symmetry.space_group_name_H-M   'P 1'
#
loop_
_entity.id
_entity.type
_entity.pdbx_description
1 polymer ?
#
loop_
_entity_poly.entity_id
_entity_poly.type
_entity_poly.pdbx_seq_one_letter_code
_entity_poly.pdbx_strand_id
1 'polypeptide(L)' 'LTPKAIEQIERAQRAVTLLEQGVSLLDAAYQAGYADQAHMNRSFKRFIGQTPAQIVRGGKSE' A
#
# COMPACT_ATOMS: atom_id res chain seq x y z
N LEU A 1 18.54 4.71 7.65
CA LEU A 1 17.47 4.82 6.62
C LEU A 1 17.66 6.14 5.90
N THR A 2 17.52 6.19 4.57
CA THR A 2 17.56 7.47 3.84
C THR A 2 16.20 8.18 3.96
N PRO A 3 16.12 9.52 3.84
CA PRO A 3 14.83 10.24 3.84
C PRO A 3 13.84 9.66 2.84
N LYS A 4 14.33 9.32 1.64
CA LYS A 4 13.53 8.66 0.60
C LYS A 4 13.01 7.29 1.02
N ALA A 5 13.78 6.51 1.77
CA ALA A 5 13.31 5.22 2.28
C ALA A 5 12.21 5.39 3.33
N ILE A 6 12.32 6.40 4.20
CA ILE A 6 11.29 6.73 5.20
C ILE A 6 10.00 7.12 4.49
N GLU A 7 10.06 8.02 3.51
CA GLU A 7 8.89 8.42 2.71
C GLU A 7 8.20 7.21 2.04
N GLN A 8 8.97 6.27 1.48
CA GLN A 8 8.37 5.08 0.87
C GLN A 8 7.69 4.16 1.90
N ILE A 9 8.25 4.06 3.11
CA ILE A 9 7.63 3.30 4.21
C ILE A 9 6.31 3.96 4.64
N GLU A 10 6.30 5.29 4.82
CA GLU A 10 5.09 6.04 5.19
C GLU A 10 3.99 5.89 4.13
N ARG A 11 4.34 6.00 2.84
CA ARG A 11 3.39 5.77 1.74
C ARG A 11 2.86 4.34 1.75
N ALA A 12 3.70 3.34 2.01
CA ALA A 12 3.28 1.95 2.09
C ALA A 12 2.30 1.73 3.25
N GLN A 13 2.61 2.25 4.44
CA GLN A 13 1.73 2.19 5.61
C GLN A 13 0.38 2.86 5.37
N ARG A 14 0.37 4.06 4.76
CA ARG A 14 -0.86 4.76 4.40
C ARG A 14 -1.73 3.95 3.43
N ALA A 15 -1.11 3.34 2.43
CA ALA A 15 -1.82 2.49 1.49
C ALA A 15 -2.43 1.26 2.18
N VAL A 16 -1.75 0.65 3.16
CA VAL A 16 -2.33 -0.47 3.95
C VAL A 16 -3.62 -0.03 4.63
N THR A 17 -3.60 1.09 5.36
CA THR A 17 -4.79 1.61 6.06
C THR A 17 -5.96 1.90 5.12
N LEU A 18 -5.70 2.47 3.94
CA LEU A 18 -6.73 2.73 2.94
C LEU A 18 -7.36 1.41 2.42
N LEU A 19 -6.54 0.40 2.16
CA LEU A 19 -7.02 -0.90 1.68
C LEU A 19 -7.84 -1.64 2.75
N GLU A 20 -7.45 -1.54 4.02
CA GLU A 20 -8.21 -2.09 5.16
C GLU A 20 -9.58 -1.40 5.32
N GLN A 21 -9.68 -0.12 4.95
CA GLN A 21 -10.94 0.63 4.91
C GLN A 21 -11.79 0.32 3.67
N GLY A 22 -11.35 -0.60 2.81
CA GLY A 22 -12.07 -1.00 1.60
C GLY A 22 -11.89 -0.08 0.40
N VAL A 23 -10.93 0.86 0.45
CA VAL A 23 -10.58 1.70 -0.70
C VAL A 23 -10.04 0.82 -1.83
N SER A 24 -10.40 1.15 -3.08
CA SER A 24 -9.95 0.40 -4.25
C SER A 24 -8.41 0.45 -4.37
N LEU A 25 -7.80 -0.57 -4.97
CA LEU A 25 -6.35 -0.62 -5.17
C LEU A 25 -5.81 0.59 -5.94
N LEU A 26 -6.59 1.10 -6.90
CA LEU A 26 -6.21 2.24 -7.72
C LEU A 26 -6.27 3.53 -6.90
N ASP A 27 -7.37 3.76 -6.17
CA ASP A 27 -7.55 4.96 -5.35
C ASP A 27 -6.55 4.97 -4.18
N ALA A 28 -6.30 3.82 -3.56
CA ALA A 28 -5.32 3.69 -2.49
C ALA A 28 -3.91 4.04 -2.97
N ALA A 29 -3.54 3.64 -4.19
CA ALA A 29 -2.25 4.02 -4.78
C ALA A 29 -2.13 5.54 -4.93
N TYR A 30 -3.14 6.19 -5.52
CA TYR A 30 -3.12 7.65 -5.72
C TYR A 30 -3.15 8.42 -4.40
N GLN A 31 -4.04 8.04 -3.47
CA GLN A 31 -4.17 8.70 -2.16
C GLN A 31 -2.93 8.52 -1.28
N ALA A 32 -2.22 7.40 -1.42
CA ALA A 32 -0.94 7.17 -0.76
C ALA A 32 0.26 7.82 -1.47
N GLY A 33 0.04 8.52 -2.59
CA GLY A 33 1.08 9.27 -3.30
C GLY A 33 1.93 8.43 -4.26
N TYR A 34 1.45 7.26 -4.71
CA TYR A 34 2.07 6.52 -5.80
C TYR A 34 1.61 7.05 -7.16
N ALA A 35 2.50 6.96 -8.15
CA ALA A 35 2.17 7.31 -9.53
C ALA A 35 1.16 6.33 -10.15
N ASP A 36 1.22 5.05 -9.74
CA ASP A 36 0.34 3.99 -10.21
C ASP A 36 0.37 2.79 -9.23
N GLN A 37 -0.52 1.83 -9.47
CA GLN A 37 -0.61 0.60 -8.69
C GLN A 37 0.64 -0.29 -8.80
N ALA A 38 1.39 -0.27 -9.91
CA ALA A 38 2.58 -1.09 -10.08
C ALA A 38 3.73 -0.59 -9.19
N HIS A 39 3.86 0.73 -9.02
CA HIS A 39 4.76 1.34 -8.03
C HIS A 39 4.40 0.95 -6.61
N MET A 40 3.10 1.00 -6.27
CA MET A 40 2.61 0.56 -4.96
C MET A 40 2.94 -0.93 -4.72
N ASN A 41 2.70 -1.80 -5.70
CA ASN A 41 3.02 -3.23 -5.61
C ASN A 41 4.51 -3.50 -5.33
N ARG A 42 5.42 -2.77 -5.97
CA ARG A 42 6.86 -2.87 -5.70
C ARG A 42 7.22 -2.44 -4.28
N SER A 43 6.59 -1.36 -3.80
CA SER A 43 6.77 -0.86 -2.44
C SER A 43 6.29 -1.87 -1.39
N PHE A 44 5.11 -2.45 -1.60
CA PHE A 44 4.52 -3.46 -0.72
C PHE A 44 5.39 -4.70 -0.56
N LYS A 45 5.89 -5.25 -1.67
CA LYS A 45 6.85 -6.37 -1.63
C LYS A 45 8.11 -6.03 -0.84
N ARG A 46 8.56 -4.78 -0.90
CA ARG A 46 9.80 -4.33 -0.26
C ARG A 46 9.64 -4.03 1.24
N PHE A 47 8.51 -3.43 1.63
CA PHE A 47 8.36 -2.86 2.98
C PHE A 47 7.29 -3.55 3.84
N ILE A 48 6.28 -4.16 3.22
CA ILE A 48 5.16 -4.80 3.92
C ILE A 48 5.28 -6.34 3.90
N GLY A 49 5.93 -6.90 2.88
CA GLY A 49 6.06 -8.36 2.71
C GLY A 49 4.79 -9.06 2.23
N GLN A 50 3.70 -8.33 2.05
CA GLN A 50 2.43 -8.79 1.48
C GLN A 50 2.10 -7.97 0.23
N THR A 51 1.30 -8.53 -0.67
CA THR A 51 0.74 -7.79 -1.79
C THR A 51 -0.52 -7.02 -1.36
N PRO A 52 -0.84 -5.88 -1.99
CA PRO A 52 -2.09 -5.16 -1.74
C PRO A 52 -3.34 -6.05 -1.84
N ALA A 53 -3.36 -6.99 -2.79
CA ALA A 53 -4.47 -7.92 -2.97
C ALA A 53 -4.63 -8.91 -1.79
N GLN A 54 -3.55 -9.27 -1.10
CA GLN A 54 -3.62 -10.12 0.10
C GLN A 54 -4.25 -9.35 1.27
N ILE A 55 -3.94 -8.05 1.41
CA ILE A 55 -4.53 -7.19 2.44
C ILE A 55 -6.04 -7.02 2.20
N VAL A 56 -6.44 -6.72 0.96
CA VAL A 56 -7.86 -6.59 0.59
C VAL A 56 -8.65 -7.89 0.82
N ARG A 57 -8.03 -9.06 0.63
CA ARG A 57 -8.67 -10.35 0.92
C ARG A 57 -8.73 -10.66 2.41
N GLY A 58 -7.73 -10.27 3.19
CA GLY A 58 -7.69 -10.49 4.64
C GLY A 58 -8.67 -9.61 5.42
N GLY A 59 -8.94 -8.38 4.96
CA GLY A 59 -9.96 -7.51 5.55
C GLY A 59 -11.41 -7.87 5.22
N LYS A 60 -11.64 -8.89 4.38
CA LYS A 60 -12.98 -9.43 4.06
C LYS A 60 -13.39 -10.62 4.92
N SER A 61 -12.60 -10.99 5.92
CA SER A 61 -12.97 -12.02 6.89
C SER A 61 -13.69 -11.37 8.07
N GLU A 62 -15.01 -11.55 8.12
CA GLU A 62 -15.91 -11.57 9.28
C GLU A 62 -16.05 -10.31 10.16
#